data_AF-A0A6N3DYB4-F1
#
_entry.id   AF-A0A6N3DYB4-F1
#
_cell.length_a   1.000
_cell.length_b   1.000
_cell.length_c   1.000
_cell.angle_alpha   90.00
_cell.angle_beta   90.00
_cell.angle_gamma   90.00
#
_symmetry.space_group_name_H-M   'P 1'
#
loop_
_entity.id
_entity.type
_entity.pdbx_description
1 polymer ?
#
loop_
_entity_poly.entity_id
_entity_poly.type
_entity_poly.pdbx_seq_one_letter_code
_entity_poly.pdbx_strand_id
1 'polypeptide(L)'
;MTNIDALRNHFELREYQTAITRNDFEAHFKAAKEKVTFTFGGWDGKSYDGESRTARVYRTDIKGYEDVRFIKVGKGLHYIEEDRQVLEKATGETHPSAGWLVDVLKSTK
;
A
#
# COMPACT_ATOMS: atom_id res chain seq x y z
N MET A 1 -4.84 15.21 -4.45
CA MET A 1 -4.59 13.76 -4.36
C MET A 1 -4.92 13.14 -5.72
N THR A 2 -3.96 12.49 -6.38
CA THR A 2 -4.26 11.67 -7.56
C THR A 2 -5.27 10.60 -7.16
N ASN A 3 -6.27 10.31 -8.00
CA ASN A 3 -7.24 9.26 -7.71
C ASN A 3 -6.52 7.90 -7.70
N ILE A 4 -6.22 7.38 -6.50
CA ILE A 4 -5.45 6.16 -6.34
C ILE A 4 -6.16 4.92 -6.90
N ASP A 5 -7.49 4.92 -6.91
CA ASP A 5 -8.26 3.81 -7.47
C ASP A 5 -8.09 3.72 -8.99
N ALA A 6 -7.89 4.86 -9.67
CA ALA A 6 -7.63 4.90 -11.10
C ALA A 6 -6.28 4.27 -11.49
N LEU A 7 -5.34 4.11 -10.55
CA LEU A 7 -4.08 3.40 -10.77
C LEU A 7 -4.34 1.95 -11.20
N ARG A 8 -5.42 1.34 -10.71
CA ARG A 8 -5.77 -0.04 -11.05
C ARG A 8 -6.03 -0.25 -12.55
N ASN A 9 -6.41 0.81 -13.27
CA ASN A 9 -6.65 0.76 -14.71
C ASN A 9 -5.36 0.55 -15.53
N HIS A 10 -4.19 0.69 -14.91
CA HIS A 10 -2.89 0.43 -15.56
C HIS A 10 -2.50 -1.06 -15.54
N PHE A 11 -3.30 -1.92 -14.92
CA PHE A 11 -2.99 -3.35 -14.78
C PHE A 11 -4.08 -4.24 -15.37
N GLU A 12 -3.69 -5.44 -15.80
CA GLU A 12 -4.64 -6.51 -16.08
C GLU A 12 -5.02 -7.19 -14.75
N LEU A 13 -6.16 -6.77 -14.17
CA LEU A 13 -6.60 -7.29 -12.89
C LEU A 13 -7.14 -8.73 -13.01
N ARG A 14 -6.76 -9.56 -12.03
CA ARG A 14 -7.12 -10.95 -11.83
C ARG A 14 -7.99 -11.08 -10.58
N GLU A 15 -8.50 -12.29 -10.35
CA GLU A 15 -9.25 -12.68 -9.13
C GLU A 15 -10.29 -11.64 -8.71
N TYR A 16 -11.43 -11.60 -9.41
CA TYR A 16 -12.51 -10.65 -9.11
C TYR A 16 -12.07 -9.18 -9.11
N GLN A 17 -11.12 -8.82 -9.99
CA GLN A 17 -10.59 -7.46 -10.12
C GLN A 17 -9.83 -6.96 -8.87
N THR A 18 -9.24 -7.88 -8.11
CA THR A 18 -8.55 -7.55 -6.86
C THR A 18 -7.04 -7.78 -6.90
N ALA A 19 -6.51 -8.50 -7.89
CA ALA A 19 -5.12 -8.92 -7.87
C ALA A 19 -4.36 -8.60 -9.17
N ILE A 20 -3.04 -8.44 -9.07
CA ILE A 20 -2.12 -8.38 -10.20
C ILE A 20 -1.13 -9.54 -10.13
N THR A 21 -0.49 -9.87 -11.25
CA THR A 21 0.54 -10.89 -11.24
C THR A 21 1.80 -10.40 -10.52
N ARG A 22 2.65 -11.34 -10.08
CA ARG A 22 3.96 -10.98 -9.52
C ARG A 22 4.84 -10.26 -10.55
N ASN A 23 4.74 -10.64 -11.82
CA ASN A 23 5.52 -10.03 -12.90
C ASN A 23 5.12 -8.56 -13.11
N ASP A 24 3.81 -8.25 -13.09
CA ASP A 24 3.32 -6.87 -13.21
C ASP A 24 3.79 -6.02 -12.02
N PHE A 25 3.71 -6.59 -10.80
CA PHE A 25 4.22 -5.94 -9.61
C PHE A 25 5.73 -5.62 -9.74
N GLU A 26 6.54 -6.61 -10.11
CA GLU A 26 7.98 -6.43 -10.23
C GLU A 26 8.37 -5.55 -11.42
N ALA A 27 7.56 -5.47 -12.47
CA ALA A 27 7.78 -4.55 -13.58
C ALA A 27 7.62 -3.09 -13.13
N HIS A 28 6.51 -2.77 -12.44
CA HIS A 28 6.10 -1.39 -12.16
C HIS A 28 6.46 -0.87 -10.79
N PHE A 29 6.80 -1.73 -9.82
CA PHE A 29 7.09 -1.31 -8.45
C PHE A 29 8.49 -1.72 -8.02
N LYS A 30 9.27 -0.75 -7.55
CA LYS A 30 10.65 -0.96 -7.10
C LYS A 30 10.80 -0.54 -5.65
N ALA A 31 11.46 -1.39 -4.85
CA ALA A 31 11.76 -1.08 -3.47
C ALA A 31 12.75 0.09 -3.37
N ALA A 32 12.35 1.17 -2.72
CA ALA A 32 13.20 2.32 -2.41
C ALA A 32 14.06 2.06 -1.16
N LYS A 33 15.08 2.88 -0.90
CA LYS A 33 15.84 2.81 0.37
C LYS A 33 15.04 3.36 1.57
N GLU A 34 14.01 4.15 1.29
CA GLU A 34 13.09 4.75 2.26
C GLU A 34 12.30 3.67 3.03
N LYS A 35 12.06 3.95 4.31
CA LYS A 35 11.09 3.23 5.14
C LYS A 35 10.02 4.20 5.63
N VAL A 36 8.83 3.68 5.87
CA VAL A 36 7.71 4.43 6.44
C VAL A 36 7.14 3.65 7.62
N THR A 37 6.83 4.37 8.70
CA THR A 37 6.00 3.87 9.79
C THR A 37 4.57 4.30 9.52
N PHE A 38 3.64 3.35 9.56
CA PHE A 38 2.25 3.55 9.19
C PHE A 38 1.35 2.71 10.09
N THR A 39 0.08 3.05 10.13
CA THR A 39 -0.93 2.32 10.90
C THR A 39 -2.01 1.79 9.96
N PHE A 40 -2.47 0.55 10.14
CA PHE A 40 -3.64 0.08 9.40
C PHE A 40 -4.90 0.61 10.08
N GLY A 41 -5.73 1.35 9.34
CA GLY A 41 -6.99 1.86 9.87
C GLY A 41 -8.09 0.80 10.04
N GLY A 42 -7.91 -0.41 9.50
CA GLY A 42 -9.00 -1.36 9.35
C GLY A 42 -10.07 -0.88 8.36
N TRP A 43 -11.03 -1.74 8.03
CA TRP A 43 -12.21 -1.32 7.26
C TRP A 43 -13.22 -0.55 8.15
N ASP A 44 -13.18 -0.80 9.46
CA ASP A 44 -14.08 -0.23 10.47
C ASP A 44 -13.48 0.93 11.28
N GLY A 45 -12.24 1.34 10.99
CA GLY A 45 -11.54 2.37 11.77
C GLY A 45 -11.01 1.90 13.12
N LYS A 46 -11.19 0.62 13.49
CA LYS A 46 -10.86 0.08 14.84
C LYS A 46 -9.96 -1.15 14.79
N SER A 47 -9.90 -1.84 13.66
CA SER A 47 -9.02 -2.99 13.49
C SER A 47 -7.56 -2.58 13.72
N TYR A 48 -6.76 -3.47 14.31
CA TYR A 48 -5.35 -3.26 14.70
C TYR A 48 -5.09 -2.38 15.93
N ASP A 49 -6.12 -1.82 16.60
CA ASP A 49 -5.99 -0.96 17.80
C ASP A 49 -4.94 0.18 17.69
N GLY A 50 -4.69 0.63 16.47
CA GLY A 50 -3.68 1.65 16.20
C GLY A 50 -2.23 1.16 16.19
N GLU A 51 -1.97 -0.16 16.19
CA GLU A 51 -0.61 -0.71 16.11
C GLU A 51 0.09 -0.24 14.83
N SER A 52 1.22 0.45 15.02
CA SER A 52 2.04 0.95 13.92
C SER A 52 3.06 -0.09 13.48
N ARG A 53 3.39 -0.06 12.19
CA ARG A 53 4.40 -0.93 11.59
C ARG A 53 5.32 -0.14 10.70
N THR A 54 6.58 -0.55 10.64
CA THR A 54 7.55 0.02 9.70
C THR A 54 7.78 -0.94 8.54
N ALA A 55 7.62 -0.45 7.31
CA ALA A 55 7.90 -1.21 6.10
C ALA A 55 8.78 -0.42 5.12
N ARG A 56 9.39 -1.14 4.18
CA ARG A 56 10.15 -0.56 3.09
C ARG A 56 9.19 0.01 2.05
N VAL A 57 9.44 1.23 1.59
CA VAL A 57 8.63 1.89 0.57
C VAL A 57 8.93 1.29 -0.80
N TYR A 58 7.88 1.12 -1.59
CA TYR A 58 7.93 0.87 -3.03
C TYR A 58 7.50 2.13 -3.76
N ARG A 59 8.18 2.43 -4.87
CA ARG A 59 7.85 3.51 -5.81
C ARG A 59 7.45 2.91 -7.14
N THR A 60 6.57 3.60 -7.86
CA THR A 60 6.12 3.18 -9.19
C THR A 60 6.67 4.08 -10.29
N ASP A 61 6.79 3.53 -11.49
CA ASP A 61 7.11 4.25 -12.72
C ASP A 61 5.87 4.68 -13.52
N ILE A 62 4.67 4.40 -13.00
CA ILE A 62 3.42 4.80 -13.63
C ILE A 62 3.22 6.31 -13.50
N LYS A 63 3.12 6.98 -14.65
CA LYS A 63 2.99 8.44 -14.74
C LYS A 63 1.79 8.96 -13.96
N GLY A 64 2.00 9.99 -13.16
CA GLY A 64 0.99 10.62 -12.29
C GLY A 64 0.90 10.03 -10.87
N TYR A 65 1.67 8.98 -10.57
CA TYR A 65 1.69 8.28 -9.28
C TYR A 65 3.09 8.16 -8.66
N GLU A 66 4.09 8.85 -9.22
CA GLU A 66 5.49 8.78 -8.80
C GLU A 66 5.69 9.17 -7.33
N ASP A 67 4.90 10.15 -6.86
CA ASP A 67 4.96 10.65 -5.48
C ASP A 67 4.24 9.74 -4.47
N VAL A 68 3.42 8.79 -4.94
CA VAL A 68 2.71 7.88 -4.05
C VAL A 68 3.69 6.88 -3.43
N ARG A 69 3.59 6.73 -2.10
CA ARG A 69 4.34 5.71 -1.35
C ARG A 69 3.53 4.45 -1.23
N PHE A 70 4.13 3.33 -1.60
CA PHE A 70 3.51 2.02 -1.46
C PHE A 70 4.25 1.15 -0.45
N ILE A 71 3.54 0.24 0.19
CA ILE A 71 4.10 -0.79 1.06
C ILE A 71 3.50 -2.15 0.71
N LYS A 72 4.31 -3.20 0.79
CA LYS A 72 3.85 -4.58 0.56
C LYS A 72 3.80 -5.33 1.89
N VAL A 73 2.62 -5.84 2.25
CA VAL A 73 2.39 -6.62 3.47
C VAL A 73 1.67 -7.91 3.10
N GLY A 74 2.34 -9.04 3.30
CA GLY A 74 1.84 -10.34 2.84
C GLY A 74 1.57 -10.33 1.32
N LYS A 75 0.34 -10.65 0.92
CA LYS A 75 -0.09 -10.57 -0.49
C LYS A 75 -0.45 -9.15 -0.92
N GLY A 76 -0.93 -8.30 -0.02
CA GLY A 76 -1.45 -6.97 -0.36
C GLY A 76 -0.36 -5.94 -0.66
N LEU A 77 -0.56 -5.18 -1.73
CA LEU A 77 0.08 -3.91 -2.03
C LEU A 77 -0.83 -2.79 -1.54
N HIS A 78 -0.29 -1.90 -0.72
CA HIS A 78 -1.01 -0.81 -0.07
C HIS A 78 -0.35 0.51 -0.43
N TYR A 79 -1.14 1.58 -0.48
CA TYR A 79 -0.66 2.95 -0.56
C TYR A 79 -0.71 3.61 0.82
N ILE A 80 0.16 4.60 1.04
CA ILE A 80 0.13 5.43 2.24
C ILE A 80 -0.82 6.61 2.00
N GLU A 81 -1.76 6.80 2.92
CA GLU A 81 -2.69 7.92 2.96
C GLU A 81 -2.07 9.05 3.80
N GLU A 82 -1.24 9.90 3.18
CA GLU A 82 -0.49 10.94 3.88
C GLU A 82 -1.37 11.91 4.67
N ASP A 83 -2.56 12.22 4.15
CA ASP A 83 -3.48 13.18 4.75
C ASP A 83 -4.30 12.56 5.91
N ARG A 84 -4.26 11.24 6.07
CA ARG A 84 -5.01 10.53 7.11
C ARG A 84 -4.06 9.99 8.17
N GLN A 85 -4.04 10.69 9.29
CA GLN A 85 -3.18 10.39 10.43
C GLN A 85 -3.94 9.58 11.48
N VAL A 86 -3.27 8.57 12.05
CA VAL A 86 -3.83 7.66 13.08
C VAL A 86 -2.93 7.71 14.31
N LEU A 87 -3.55 7.90 15.48
CA LEU A 87 -2.87 7.88 16.77
C LEU A 87 -2.67 6.44 17.23
N GLU A 88 -1.42 6.03 17.41
CA GLU A 88 -1.08 4.80 18.11
C GLU A 88 -1.26 5.01 19.61
N LYS A 89 -2.27 4.38 20.21
CA LYS A 89 -2.61 4.61 21.63
C LYS A 89 -1.52 4.17 22.60
N ALA A 90 -0.75 3.16 22.23
CA ALA A 90 0.28 2.59 23.10
C ALA A 90 1.50 3.52 23.24
N THR A 91 1.87 4.21 22.16
CA THR A 91 3.07 5.06 22.10
C THR A 91 2.73 6.56 22.20
N GLY A 92 1.50 6.94 21.85
CA GLY A 92 1.08 8.33 21.69
C GLY A 92 1.59 8.97 20.38
N GLU A 93 2.28 8.22 19.52
CA GLU A 93 2.76 8.70 18.23
C GLU A 93 1.64 8.69 17.18
N THR A 94 1.78 9.54 16.18
CA THR A 94 0.82 9.64 15.08
C THR A 94 1.51 9.29 13.77
N HIS A 95 0.89 8.41 13.01
CA HIS A 95 1.42 7.92 11.74
C HIS A 95 0.37 7.96 10.64
N PRO A 96 0.77 8.07 9.37
CA PRO A 96 -0.17 7.98 8.26
C PRO A 96 -0.82 6.60 8.20
N SER A 97 -2.06 6.53 7.72
CA SER A 97 -2.72 5.25 7.47
C SER A 97 -2.26 4.60 6.17
N ALA A 98 -2.53 3.31 6.03
CA ALA A 98 -2.36 2.59 4.78
C ALA A 98 -3.70 2.06 4.24
N GLY A 99 -3.95 2.30 2.95
CA GLY A 99 -5.10 1.81 2.19
C GLY A 99 -4.70 0.67 1.25
N TRP A 100 -5.58 -0.29 1.03
CA TRP A 100 -5.31 -1.42 0.12
C TRP A 100 -5.50 -1.01 -1.34
N LEU A 101 -4.51 -1.32 -2.19
CA LEU A 101 -4.59 -1.11 -3.64
C LEU A 101 -4.99 -2.40 -4.36
N VAL A 102 -4.16 -3.45 -4.31
CA VAL A 102 -4.39 -4.74 -4.98
C VAL A 102 -3.64 -5.84 -4.25
N ASP A 103 -4.03 -7.08 -4.43
CA ASP A 103 -3.21 -8.23 -4.06
C ASP A 103 -2.17 -8.53 -5.15
N VAL A 104 -1.01 -9.03 -4.73
CA VAL A 104 0.03 -9.54 -5.64
C VAL A 104 0.03 -11.05 -5.55
N LEU A 105 -0.33 -11.71 -6.65
CA LEU A 105 -0.36 -13.17 -6.75
C LEU A 105 1.03 -13.75 -6.52
N LYS A 106 1.09 -14.96 -5.98
CA LYS A 106 2.35 -15.70 -5.88
C LYS A 106 2.83 -16.07 -7.29
N SER A 107 4.14 -16.13 -7.49
CA SER A 107 4.66 -16.81 -8.68
C SER A 107 4.22 -18.27 -8.61
N THR A 108 3.52 -18.74 -9.63
CA THR A 108 3.46 -20.16 -9.92
C THR A 108 4.90 -20.60 -10.21
N LYS A 109 5.39 -21.55 -9.41
CA LYS A 109 6.64 -22.25 -9.70
C LYS A 109 6.37 -23.37 -10.68
#